data_AF-A0A376DPB0-F1
#
_entry.id   AF-A0A376DPB0-F1
#
_cell.length_a   1.000
_cell.length_b   1.000
_cell.length_c   1.000
_cell.angle_alpha   90.00
_cell.angle_beta   90.00
_cell.angle_gamma   90.00
#
_symmetry.space_group_name_H-M   'P 1'
#
loop_
_entity.id
_entity.type
_entity.pdbx_description
1 polymer ?
#
loop_
_entity_poly.entity_id
_entity_poly.type
_entity_poly.pdbx_seq_one_letter_code
_entity_poly.pdbx_strand_id
1 'polypeptide(L)'
;MIMLTGVSCLLSAQKKKEKDIWSGTYLMNEINKGVSTTTDTLVVTRIKDADPKEIPAKEKSDLARWSMTSKRDGGKDKIIIKRFLFDIEDDRDAYKEFGWTDLHKDGKMNCMDGGHFFICQTQPDTTVMFGKDESYVTKTGIFGIWLHYGVVELQKK
;
A
#
# COMPACT_ATOMS: atom_id res chain seq x y z
N MET A 1 -16.95 40.35 -40.33
CA MET A 1 -16.95 38.88 -40.38
C MET A 1 -15.90 38.40 -39.38
N ILE A 2 -16.33 37.91 -38.22
CA ILE A 2 -15.44 37.56 -37.11
C ILE A 2 -15.03 36.10 -37.30
N MET A 3 -13.75 35.84 -37.60
CA MET A 3 -13.20 34.48 -37.55
C MET A 3 -12.71 34.21 -36.12
N LEU A 4 -13.44 33.35 -35.38
CA LEU A 4 -12.92 32.69 -34.19
C LEU A 4 -12.07 31.49 -34.65
N THR A 5 -10.75 31.59 -34.54
CA THR A 5 -9.86 30.43 -34.60
C THR A 5 -9.80 29.78 -33.22
N GLY A 6 -10.51 28.66 -33.06
CA GLY A 6 -10.48 27.85 -31.85
C GLY A 6 -9.11 27.21 -31.64
N VAL A 7 -8.44 27.59 -30.56
CA VAL A 7 -7.24 26.89 -30.09
C VAL A 7 -7.69 25.66 -29.32
N SER A 8 -7.71 24.51 -30.00
CA SER A 8 -7.92 23.21 -29.36
C SER A 8 -6.67 22.84 -28.57
N CYS A 9 -6.62 23.22 -27.29
CA CYS A 9 -5.63 22.70 -26.35
C CYS A 9 -5.89 21.20 -26.12
N LEU A 10 -5.21 20.35 -26.87
CA LEU A 10 -5.05 18.94 -26.56
C LEU A 10 -4.18 18.84 -25.30
N LEU A 11 -4.81 18.94 -24.12
CA LEU A 11 -4.20 18.57 -22.86
C LEU A 11 -3.95 17.06 -22.90
N SER A 12 -2.76 16.67 -23.35
CA SER A 12 -2.27 15.31 -23.15
C SER A 12 -2.20 15.10 -21.64
N ALA A 13 -3.11 14.29 -21.11
CA ALA A 13 -3.04 13.78 -19.75
C ALA A 13 -1.77 12.93 -19.63
N GLN A 14 -0.65 13.57 -19.31
CA GLN A 14 0.54 12.88 -18.84
C GLN A 14 0.13 12.18 -17.55
N LYS A 15 -0.19 10.88 -17.63
CA LYS A 15 -0.28 10.03 -16.45
C LYS A 15 1.06 10.17 -15.73
N LYS A 16 1.09 10.93 -14.64
CA LYS A 16 2.23 10.99 -13.72
C LYS A 16 2.58 9.54 -13.40
N LYS A 17 3.74 9.07 -13.85
CA LYS A 17 4.29 7.81 -13.34
C LYS A 17 4.49 8.02 -11.85
N GLU A 18 3.59 7.48 -11.06
CA GLU A 18 3.68 7.51 -9.61
C GLU A 18 5.01 6.88 -9.22
N LYS A 19 5.76 7.58 -8.35
CA LYS A 19 7.05 7.12 -7.88
C LYS A 19 6.84 5.82 -7.11
N ASP A 20 7.61 4.77 -7.41
CA ASP A 20 7.56 3.54 -6.64
C ASP A 20 8.11 3.79 -5.23
N ILE A 21 7.21 3.86 -4.25
CA ILE A 21 7.53 4.03 -2.83
C ILE A 21 7.71 2.69 -2.10
N TRP A 22 7.33 1.58 -2.75
CA TRP A 22 7.14 0.28 -2.12
C TRP A 22 8.30 -0.69 -2.33
N SER A 23 9.00 -0.61 -3.45
CA SER A 23 10.15 -1.49 -3.66
C SER A 23 11.25 -1.21 -2.64
N GLY A 24 11.80 -2.26 -2.02
CA GLY A 24 12.86 -2.16 -1.03
C GLY A 24 13.00 -3.40 -0.15
N THR A 25 13.99 -3.35 0.75
CA THR A 25 14.17 -4.35 1.80
C THR A 25 13.67 -3.78 3.12
N TYR A 26 12.83 -4.52 3.81
CA TYR A 26 12.18 -4.11 5.06
C TYR A 26 12.59 -5.06 6.18
N LEU A 27 13.12 -4.52 7.26
CA LEU A 27 13.22 -5.25 8.52
C LEU A 27 11.83 -5.31 9.16
N MET A 28 11.39 -6.52 9.51
CA MET A 28 10.14 -6.70 10.24
C MET A 28 10.46 -6.81 11.73
N ASN A 29 9.96 -5.85 12.50
CA ASN A 29 10.22 -5.73 13.91
C ASN A 29 8.93 -5.94 14.71
N GLU A 30 8.91 -6.95 15.57
CA GLU A 30 7.86 -7.13 16.56
C GLU A 30 8.18 -6.30 17.80
N ILE A 31 7.16 -5.59 18.31
CA ILE A 31 7.29 -4.79 19.54
C ILE A 31 6.57 -5.51 20.66
N ASN A 32 7.31 -5.97 21.66
CA ASN A 32 6.77 -6.61 22.85
C ASN A 32 7.29 -5.90 24.10
N LYS A 33 6.37 -5.33 24.91
CA LYS A 33 6.69 -4.57 26.13
C LYS A 33 7.77 -3.47 25.90
N GLY A 34 7.73 -2.81 24.75
CA GLY A 34 8.67 -1.75 24.37
C GLY A 34 10.02 -2.25 23.83
N VAL A 35 10.26 -3.56 23.79
CA VAL A 35 11.45 -4.14 23.16
C VAL A 35 11.13 -4.49 21.70
N SER A 36 11.92 -3.94 20.79
CA SER A 36 11.84 -4.21 19.36
C SER A 36 12.78 -5.37 18.99
N THR A 37 12.24 -6.44 18.43
CA THR A 37 13.02 -7.58 17.93
C THR A 37 12.78 -7.77 16.45
N THR A 38 13.86 -7.81 15.65
CA THR A 38 13.75 -8.15 14.23
C THR A 38 13.47 -9.65 14.08
N THR A 39 12.31 -10.01 13.54
CA THR A 39 11.89 -11.41 13.36
C THR A 39 11.93 -11.90 11.92
N ASP A 40 12.00 -10.97 10.95
CA ASP A 40 12.16 -11.29 9.53
C ASP A 40 12.78 -10.11 8.74
N THR A 41 13.10 -10.37 7.47
CA THR A 41 13.39 -9.37 6.46
C THR A 41 12.54 -9.64 5.22
N LEU A 42 11.69 -8.69 4.85
CA LEU A 42 10.88 -8.74 3.64
C LEU A 42 11.61 -8.06 2.49
N VAL A 43 11.49 -8.60 1.29
CA VAL A 43 11.94 -7.95 0.05
C VAL A 43 10.72 -7.71 -0.81
N VAL A 44 10.44 -6.45 -1.11
CA VAL A 44 9.35 -6.02 -1.98
C VAL A 44 9.95 -5.49 -3.27
N THR A 45 9.43 -5.96 -4.41
CA THR A 45 9.96 -5.61 -5.73
C THR A 45 8.82 -5.39 -6.72
N ARG A 46 8.88 -4.30 -7.49
CA ARG A 46 7.95 -4.09 -8.61
C ARG A 46 8.04 -5.22 -9.61
N ILE A 47 6.89 -5.77 -10.01
CA ILE A 47 6.82 -6.76 -11.08
C ILE A 47 5.98 -6.21 -12.24
N LYS A 48 5.80 -7.03 -13.28
CA LYS A 48 4.93 -6.69 -14.40
C LYS A 48 3.51 -6.41 -13.88
N ASP A 49 2.90 -5.36 -14.42
CA ASP A 49 1.49 -5.04 -14.18
C ASP A 49 0.60 -6.25 -14.55
N ALA A 50 -0.51 -6.39 -13.84
CA ALA A 50 -1.49 -7.44 -14.10
C ALA A 50 -2.11 -7.30 -15.49
N ASP A 51 -2.39 -8.42 -16.16
CA ASP A 51 -3.16 -8.40 -17.40
C ASP A 51 -4.64 -8.09 -17.05
N PRO A 52 -5.24 -7.02 -17.60
CA PRO A 52 -6.64 -6.68 -17.35
C PRO A 52 -7.64 -7.76 -17.83
N LYS A 53 -7.20 -8.76 -18.60
CA LYS A 53 -8.01 -9.92 -19.00
C LYS A 53 -7.98 -11.05 -17.96
N GLU A 54 -6.97 -11.08 -17.10
CA GLU A 54 -6.73 -12.16 -16.13
C GLU A 54 -7.15 -11.79 -14.71
N ILE A 55 -7.63 -10.56 -14.48
CA ILE A 55 -8.06 -10.07 -13.16
C ILE A 55 -9.55 -9.70 -13.11
N PRO A 56 -10.18 -9.76 -11.93
CA PRO A 56 -11.55 -9.30 -11.74
C PRO A 56 -11.76 -7.84 -12.16
N ALA A 57 -12.96 -7.51 -12.65
CA ALA A 57 -13.32 -6.16 -13.10
C ALA A 57 -13.00 -5.08 -12.06
N LYS A 58 -13.26 -5.38 -10.77
CA LYS A 58 -12.99 -4.47 -9.66
C LYS A 58 -11.52 -4.06 -9.51
N GLU A 59 -10.58 -4.86 -10.01
CA GLU A 59 -9.13 -4.59 -9.89
C GLU A 59 -8.55 -3.87 -11.11
N LYS A 60 -9.33 -3.65 -12.16
CA LYS A 60 -8.83 -3.08 -13.43
C LYS A 60 -8.46 -1.60 -13.34
N SER A 61 -8.94 -0.91 -12.32
CA SER A 61 -8.56 0.49 -12.01
C SER A 61 -7.09 0.61 -11.59
N ASP A 62 -6.50 -0.45 -11.03
CA ASP A 62 -5.09 -0.49 -10.68
C ASP A 62 -4.42 -1.83 -11.00
N LEU A 63 -3.67 -1.84 -12.10
CA LEU A 63 -2.93 -3.00 -12.59
C LEU A 63 -1.56 -3.17 -11.92
N ALA A 64 -1.15 -2.21 -11.09
CA ALA A 64 0.15 -2.19 -10.46
C ALA A 64 0.38 -3.40 -9.55
N ARG A 65 1.50 -4.11 -9.71
CA ARG A 65 1.82 -5.30 -8.90
C ARG A 65 3.25 -5.27 -8.39
N TRP A 66 3.44 -5.79 -7.18
CA TRP A 66 4.73 -6.07 -6.58
C TRP A 66 4.77 -7.53 -6.15
N SER A 67 5.97 -8.07 -6.02
CA SER A 67 6.20 -9.34 -5.33
C SER A 67 6.82 -9.07 -3.97
N MET A 68 6.40 -9.81 -2.96
CA MET A 68 7.01 -9.82 -1.63
C MET A 68 7.50 -11.22 -1.28
N THR A 69 8.71 -11.30 -0.72
CA THR A 69 9.33 -12.54 -0.24
C THR A 69 9.88 -12.36 1.16
N SER A 70 9.72 -13.37 2.01
CA SER A 70 10.34 -13.46 3.33
C SER A 70 11.74 -14.07 3.24
N LYS A 71 12.73 -13.49 3.93
CA LYS A 71 14.05 -14.12 4.08
C LYS A 71 14.05 -15.26 5.09
N ARG A 72 13.18 -15.23 6.10
CA ARG A 72 13.01 -16.31 7.08
C ARG A 72 12.66 -17.63 6.40
N ASP A 73 11.85 -17.58 5.35
CA ASP A 73 11.43 -18.77 4.58
C ASP A 73 12.43 -19.11 3.45
N GLY A 74 13.63 -18.52 3.48
CA GLY A 74 14.68 -18.70 2.47
C GLY A 74 14.37 -18.04 1.13
N GLY A 75 13.41 -17.11 1.06
CA GLY A 75 13.01 -16.42 -0.17
C GLY A 75 12.27 -17.30 -1.18
N LYS A 76 11.79 -18.48 -0.76
CA LYS A 76 11.14 -19.47 -1.62
C LYS A 76 9.71 -19.07 -1.97
N ASP A 77 8.98 -18.59 -0.97
CA ASP A 77 7.60 -18.20 -1.13
C ASP A 77 7.49 -16.75 -1.57
N LYS A 78 6.82 -16.56 -2.71
CA LYS A 78 6.55 -15.25 -3.29
C LYS A 78 5.05 -15.01 -3.25
N ILE A 79 4.66 -13.93 -2.56
CA ILE A 79 3.31 -13.43 -2.66
C ILE A 79 3.25 -12.25 -3.63
N ILE A 80 2.15 -12.15 -4.37
CA ILE A 80 1.86 -10.97 -5.19
C ILE A 80 1.07 -10.01 -4.33
N ILE A 81 1.54 -8.77 -4.25
CA ILE A 81 0.86 -7.69 -3.53
C ILE A 81 0.45 -6.57 -4.50
N LYS A 82 -0.63 -5.88 -4.17
CA LYS A 82 -1.23 -4.79 -4.95
C LYS A 82 -1.60 -3.63 -4.02
N ARG A 83 -1.86 -2.43 -4.53
CA ARG A 83 -2.36 -1.36 -3.67
C ARG A 83 -3.80 -1.62 -3.25
N PHE A 84 -4.17 -1.05 -2.11
CA PHE A 84 -5.56 -0.88 -1.74
C PHE A 84 -6.29 -0.10 -2.84
N LEU A 85 -7.47 -0.60 -3.21
CA LEU A 85 -8.29 0.06 -4.21
C LEU A 85 -9.09 1.18 -3.55
N PHE A 86 -9.04 2.35 -4.18
CA PHE A 86 -9.79 3.52 -3.76
C PHE A 86 -10.39 4.18 -5.00
N ASP A 87 -11.71 4.09 -5.10
CA ASP A 87 -12.53 4.68 -6.14
C ASP A 87 -13.94 4.93 -5.57
N ILE A 88 -14.20 6.19 -5.24
CA ILE A 88 -15.46 6.61 -4.63
C ILE A 88 -16.62 6.52 -5.63
N GLU A 89 -16.37 6.67 -6.93
CA GLU A 89 -17.42 6.63 -7.95
C GLU A 89 -18.02 5.22 -8.08
N ASP A 90 -17.19 4.20 -7.85
CA ASP A 90 -17.56 2.78 -7.89
C ASP A 90 -17.78 2.16 -6.49
N ASP A 91 -17.98 2.97 -5.43
CA ASP A 91 -18.12 2.56 -4.02
C ASP A 91 -17.00 1.60 -3.55
N ARG A 92 -15.78 1.84 -4.01
CA ARG A 92 -14.58 1.09 -3.61
C ARG A 92 -13.75 1.92 -2.65
N ASP A 93 -13.76 1.53 -1.38
CA ASP A 93 -12.89 2.14 -0.39
C ASP A 93 -12.32 1.08 0.54
N ALA A 94 -11.17 0.52 0.16
CA ALA A 94 -10.47 -0.47 0.98
C ALA A 94 -9.93 0.10 2.30
N TYR A 95 -9.87 1.42 2.46
CA TYR A 95 -9.44 2.07 3.71
C TYR A 95 -10.58 2.22 4.73
N LYS A 96 -11.84 2.14 4.26
CA LYS A 96 -13.05 2.31 5.10
C LYS A 96 -13.13 1.30 6.23
N GLU A 97 -12.74 0.05 5.99
CA GLU A 97 -12.76 -1.03 6.99
C GLU A 97 -11.87 -0.71 8.21
N PHE A 98 -10.79 0.05 7.98
CA PHE A 98 -9.84 0.45 9.02
C PHE A 98 -10.08 1.87 9.54
N GLY A 99 -11.07 2.59 9.01
CA GLY A 99 -11.32 3.99 9.34
C GLY A 99 -10.24 4.95 8.82
N TRP A 100 -9.49 4.57 7.77
CA TRP A 100 -8.39 5.38 7.23
C TRP A 100 -8.74 6.17 5.96
N THR A 101 -10.01 6.17 5.55
CA THR A 101 -10.47 6.87 4.34
C THR A 101 -9.98 8.31 4.28
N ASP A 102 -10.15 9.08 5.36
CA ASP A 102 -9.79 10.50 5.38
C ASP A 102 -8.26 10.68 5.40
N LEU A 103 -7.52 9.81 6.10
CA LEU A 103 -6.06 9.81 6.05
C LEU A 103 -5.55 9.54 4.62
N HIS A 104 -6.18 8.63 3.89
CA HIS A 104 -5.82 8.34 2.51
C HIS A 104 -6.13 9.53 1.58
N LYS A 105 -7.32 10.13 1.70
CA LYS A 105 -7.71 11.34 0.93
C LYS A 105 -6.75 12.51 1.17
N ASP A 106 -6.24 12.64 2.39
CA ASP A 106 -5.21 13.62 2.77
C ASP A 106 -3.79 13.30 2.24
N GLY A 107 -3.60 12.14 1.60
CA GLY A 107 -2.30 11.66 1.15
C GLY A 107 -1.39 11.19 2.30
N LYS A 108 -1.95 10.95 3.49
CA LYS A 108 -1.22 10.56 4.71
C LYS A 108 -1.25 9.06 4.99
N MET A 109 -2.02 8.28 4.23
CA MET A 109 -2.06 6.82 4.34
C MET A 109 -2.05 6.20 2.96
N ASN A 110 -1.21 5.19 2.76
CA ASN A 110 -1.25 4.31 1.59
C ASN A 110 -1.05 2.88 2.06
N CYS A 111 -1.73 1.91 1.46
CA CYS A 111 -1.60 0.51 1.84
C CYS A 111 -1.47 -0.41 0.62
N MET A 112 -0.78 -1.54 0.82
CA MET A 112 -0.72 -2.69 -0.07
C MET A 112 -1.42 -3.89 0.55
N ASP A 113 -2.15 -4.60 -0.29
CA ASP A 113 -2.84 -5.85 -0.03
C ASP A 113 -2.03 -7.06 -0.52
N GLY A 114 -1.64 -7.92 0.41
CA GLY A 114 -1.05 -9.24 0.17
C GLY A 114 -1.94 -10.40 0.63
N GLY A 115 -3.26 -10.18 0.78
CA GLY A 115 -4.26 -11.15 1.19
C GLY A 115 -4.34 -11.31 2.71
N HIS A 116 -3.33 -11.94 3.32
CA HIS A 116 -3.25 -12.14 4.78
C HIS A 116 -2.30 -11.18 5.49
N PHE A 117 -1.55 -10.40 4.72
CA PHE A 117 -0.61 -9.42 5.20
C PHE A 117 -0.77 -8.12 4.42
N PHE A 118 -0.95 -7.02 5.14
CA PHE A 118 -1.04 -5.67 4.59
C PHE A 118 0.23 -4.91 4.93
N ILE A 119 0.72 -4.08 4.00
CA ILE A 119 1.81 -3.12 4.27
C ILE A 119 1.23 -1.72 4.12
N CYS A 120 1.29 -0.92 5.17
CA CYS A 120 0.81 0.45 5.15
C CYS A 120 1.94 1.44 5.42
N GLN A 121 1.85 2.60 4.79
CA GLN A 121 2.74 3.73 4.96
C GLN A 121 1.94 4.96 5.34
N THR A 122 2.39 5.61 6.41
CA THR A 122 1.89 6.88 6.93
C THR A 122 3.06 7.74 7.43
N GLN A 123 2.78 8.78 8.21
CA GLN A 123 3.83 9.60 8.82
C GLN A 123 4.44 8.86 10.02
N PRO A 124 5.76 8.99 10.26
CA PRO A 124 6.38 8.56 11.50
C PRO A 124 5.66 9.13 12.74
N ASP A 125 5.71 8.37 13.84
CA ASP A 125 5.08 8.69 15.12
C ASP A 125 3.55 8.93 15.04
N THR A 126 2.88 8.33 14.05
CA THR A 126 1.41 8.37 13.93
C THR A 126 0.77 7.23 14.72
N THR A 127 -0.27 7.54 15.49
CA THR A 127 -1.16 6.53 16.05
C THR A 127 -2.14 6.06 14.97
N VAL A 128 -2.08 4.79 14.62
CA VAL A 128 -3.03 4.13 13.73
C VAL A 128 -4.01 3.29 14.55
N MET A 129 -5.29 3.39 14.22
CA MET A 129 -6.34 2.56 14.80
C MET A 129 -6.58 1.34 13.91
N PHE A 130 -6.72 0.17 14.51
CA PHE A 130 -7.09 -1.06 13.83
C PHE A 130 -8.20 -1.77 14.62
N GLY A 131 -9.26 -2.21 13.94
CA GLY A 131 -10.46 -2.70 14.62
C GLY A 131 -11.19 -1.61 15.44
N LYS A 132 -11.98 -2.01 16.45
CA LYS A 132 -12.79 -1.08 17.25
C LYS A 132 -12.00 -0.40 18.38
N ASP A 133 -11.03 -1.08 18.97
CA ASP A 133 -10.38 -0.63 20.22
C ASP A 133 -8.85 -0.84 20.22
N GLU A 134 -8.25 -1.24 19.11
CA GLU A 134 -6.81 -1.48 19.04
C GLU A 134 -6.10 -0.29 18.37
N SER A 135 -5.00 0.17 18.96
CA SER A 135 -4.20 1.26 18.42
C SER A 135 -2.73 0.96 18.53
N TYR A 136 -1.97 1.47 17.57
CA TYR A 136 -0.54 1.24 17.47
C TYR A 136 0.15 2.53 17.05
N VAL A 137 1.29 2.84 17.66
CA VAL A 137 2.11 4.00 17.26
C VAL A 137 3.23 3.51 16.36
N THR A 138 3.14 3.80 15.06
CA THR A 138 4.22 3.46 14.12
C THR A 138 5.36 4.46 14.23
N LYS A 139 6.58 3.98 14.46
CA LYS A 139 7.76 4.84 14.70
C LYS A 139 8.44 5.29 13.41
N THR A 140 8.43 4.44 12.41
CA THR A 140 9.02 4.65 11.09
C THR A 140 8.00 5.19 10.10
N GLY A 141 6.71 5.09 10.42
CA GLY A 141 5.62 5.39 9.49
C GLY A 141 5.36 4.25 8.50
N ILE A 142 6.00 3.09 8.63
CA ILE A 142 5.69 1.92 7.82
C ILE A 142 5.43 0.74 8.75
N PHE A 143 4.31 0.06 8.55
CA PHE A 143 3.88 -1.03 9.40
C PHE A 143 3.21 -2.13 8.58
N GLY A 144 3.30 -3.35 9.08
CA GLY A 144 2.64 -4.52 8.55
C GLY A 144 1.46 -4.91 9.43
N ILE A 145 0.38 -5.39 8.84
CA ILE A 145 -0.75 -5.95 9.57
C ILE A 145 -0.92 -7.37 9.09
N TRP A 146 -0.72 -8.31 10.01
CA TRP A 146 -0.96 -9.70 9.74
C TRP A 146 -2.30 -10.09 10.35
N LEU A 147 -3.22 -10.54 9.51
CA LEU A 147 -4.49 -11.10 9.99
C LEU A 147 -4.20 -12.17 11.05
N HIS A 148 -4.80 -12.01 12.23
CA HIS A 148 -4.65 -12.85 13.44
C HIS A 148 -3.36 -12.70 14.27
N TYR A 149 -2.30 -12.07 13.77
CA TYR A 149 -1.03 -11.89 14.52
C TYR A 149 -0.75 -10.43 14.92
N GLY A 150 -1.56 -9.48 14.43
CA GLY A 150 -1.49 -8.08 14.82
C GLY A 150 -0.53 -7.25 13.98
N VAL A 151 0.00 -6.19 14.57
CA VAL A 151 0.80 -5.17 13.89
C VAL A 151 2.29 -5.40 14.13
N VAL A 152 3.08 -5.26 13.07
CA VAL A 152 4.54 -5.26 13.10
C VAL A 152 5.08 -3.95 12.55
N GLU A 153 6.19 -3.48 13.08
CA GLU A 153 6.86 -2.30 12.55
C GLU A 153 7.74 -2.71 11.37
N LEU A 154 7.71 -1.94 10.28
CA LEU A 154 8.54 -2.19 9.11
C LEU A 154 9.57 -1.08 8.93
N GLN A 155 10.84 -1.41 9.01
CA GLN A 155 11.90 -0.45 8.76
C GLN A 155 12.52 -0.70 7.38
N LYS A 156 12.33 0.24 6.45
CA LYS A 156 12.98 0.21 5.15
C LYS A 156 14.49 0.46 5.29
N LYS A 157 15.32 -0.40 4.69
CA LYS A 157 16.78 -0.25 4.61
C LYS A 157 17.20 0.71 3.51
#